data_AF-A0A453NRA0-F1
#
_entry.id   AF-A0A453NRA0-F1
#
_cell.length_a   1.000
_cell.length_b   1.000
_cell.length_c   1.000
_cell.angle_alpha   90.00
_cell.angle_beta   90.00
_cell.angle_gamma   90.00
#
_symmetry.space_group_name_H-M   'P 1'
#
loop_
_entity.id
_entity.type
_entity.pdbx_description
1 polymer ?
#
loop_
_entity_poly.entity_id
_entity_poly.type
_entity_poly.pdbx_seq_one_letter_code
_entity_poly.pdbx_strand_id
1 'polypeptide(L)'
;SELRVEVLPDATLRVRLVSGTAEIFGTELPPEGWLTIPPRSKIAIFTWHGATVELDGVSESEYTSDETPMVIYVNTHAILDARRARARAAQGGDLEASQGPRVIVVGPTDSGKSTLCKMLLSWAAKLGWKPTYVDLDIGQGSITIPGCISATPIEKPIDIVDGIPLEMPLAYFYGHPNPSINPDVYKALMRELAQTLETQFSGNAESRAAGMVINTMGWVEGLGYELLLNAIDIFKANVVLVLGQEKLWKMLKDAVQSKPNIDVVKLHKSEGVVLRNSKYRQKTRSFRIK
;
A
#
# COMPACT_ATOMS: atom_id res chain seq x y z
N SER A 1 -12.19 -3.66 16.85
CA SER A 1 -13.28 -3.46 15.87
C SER A 1 -12.99 -2.22 15.04
N GLU A 2 -13.72 -1.99 13.96
CA GLU A 2 -13.63 -0.75 13.17
C GLU A 2 -14.99 -0.14 12.88
N LEU A 3 -15.07 1.18 12.90
CA LEU A 3 -16.18 1.95 12.37
C LEU A 3 -15.90 2.26 10.90
N ARG A 4 -16.74 1.74 9.99
CA ARG A 4 -16.63 1.96 8.55
C ARG A 4 -17.55 3.10 8.14
N VAL A 5 -17.00 4.06 7.41
CA VAL A 5 -17.72 5.26 7.00
C VAL A 5 -17.48 5.57 5.53
N GLU A 6 -18.57 5.77 4.79
CA GLU A 6 -18.55 6.28 3.43
C GLU A 6 -19.03 7.73 3.42
N VAL A 7 -18.16 8.65 3.01
CA VAL A 7 -18.44 10.08 2.96
C VAL A 7 -19.14 10.42 1.64
N LEU A 8 -20.17 11.26 1.72
CA LEU A 8 -20.95 11.69 0.57
C LEU A 8 -20.08 12.31 -0.56
N PRO A 9 -20.55 12.28 -1.82
CA PRO A 9 -19.76 12.74 -2.96
C PRO A 9 -19.39 14.24 -2.99
N ASP A 10 -20.16 15.04 -2.27
CA ASP A 10 -20.25 16.50 -2.31
C ASP A 10 -20.26 17.16 -0.93
N ALA A 11 -20.07 16.38 0.14
CA ALA A 11 -19.94 16.88 1.51
C ALA A 11 -18.70 16.30 2.21
N THR A 12 -18.14 17.05 3.17
CA THR A 12 -17.10 16.55 4.08
C THR A 12 -17.73 15.93 5.32
N LEU A 13 -16.97 15.07 5.99
CA LEU A 13 -17.34 14.53 7.30
C LEU A 13 -16.23 14.89 8.30
N ARG A 14 -16.57 15.36 9.50
CA ARG A 14 -15.59 15.58 10.57
C ARG A 14 -15.59 14.40 11.53
N VAL A 15 -14.40 13.97 11.94
CA VAL A 15 -14.18 12.87 12.88
C VAL A 15 -13.38 13.39 14.06
N ARG A 16 -13.76 13.05 15.29
CA ARG A 16 -13.02 13.38 16.51
C ARG A 16 -12.88 12.16 17.41
N LEU A 17 -11.68 11.92 17.94
CA LEU A 17 -11.45 10.93 18.99
C LEU A 17 -11.76 11.55 20.35
N VAL A 18 -12.76 11.01 21.05
CA VAL A 18 -13.23 11.50 22.36
C VAL A 18 -12.51 10.77 23.50
N SER A 19 -12.32 9.45 23.38
CA SER A 19 -11.60 8.65 24.37
C SER A 19 -11.01 7.39 23.77
N GLY A 20 -9.96 6.85 24.41
CA GLY A 20 -9.26 5.66 23.96
C GLY A 20 -8.25 5.94 22.84
N THR A 21 -7.99 4.93 22.02
CA THR A 21 -7.03 5.03 20.90
C THR A 21 -7.64 4.46 19.62
N ALA A 22 -7.54 5.20 18.52
CA ALA A 22 -8.01 4.74 17.21
C ALA A 22 -7.04 5.16 16.11
N GLU A 23 -7.05 4.43 15.00
CA GLU A 23 -6.24 4.69 13.82
C GLU A 23 -7.08 4.56 12.54
N ILE A 24 -6.73 5.34 11.52
CA ILE A 24 -7.24 5.18 10.16
C ILE A 24 -6.06 4.71 9.30
N PHE A 25 -6.14 3.45 8.84
CA PHE A 25 -5.15 2.83 7.96
C PHE A 25 -3.69 2.95 8.43
N GLY A 26 -3.48 2.80 9.75
CA GLY A 26 -2.17 2.80 10.40
C GLY A 26 -1.69 4.15 10.92
N THR A 27 -2.47 5.22 10.71
CA THR A 27 -2.20 6.55 11.25
C THR A 27 -3.12 6.82 12.43
N GLU A 28 -2.54 7.14 13.59
CA GLU A 28 -3.29 7.41 14.81
C GLU A 28 -4.12 8.70 14.69
N LEU A 29 -5.34 8.65 15.22
CA LEU A 29 -6.16 9.84 15.35
C LEU A 29 -5.68 10.69 16.53
N PRO A 30 -5.45 12.00 16.35
CA PRO A 30 -5.08 12.88 17.45
C PRO A 30 -6.23 13.00 18.46
N PRO A 31 -5.93 13.11 19.77
CA PRO A 31 -6.97 13.31 20.78
C PRO A 31 -7.62 14.70 20.63
N GLU A 32 -8.93 14.76 20.87
CA GLU A 32 -9.73 15.99 21.05
C GLU A 32 -9.82 16.94 19.83
N GLY A 33 -9.12 16.66 18.73
CA GLY A 33 -9.15 17.43 17.48
C GLY A 33 -10.19 16.94 16.48
N TRP A 34 -10.85 17.88 15.78
CA TRP A 34 -11.68 17.57 14.62
C TRP A 34 -10.81 17.39 13.38
N LEU A 35 -10.92 16.22 12.75
CA LEU A 35 -10.30 15.91 11.47
C LEU A 35 -11.35 15.94 10.36
N THR A 36 -11.15 16.78 9.34
CA THR A 36 -12.06 16.90 8.21
C THR A 36 -11.71 15.88 7.13
N ILE A 37 -12.55 14.86 6.97
CA ILE A 37 -12.44 13.83 5.95
C ILE A 37 -13.04 14.35 4.64
N PRO A 38 -12.31 14.26 3.50
CA PRO A 38 -12.75 14.83 2.24
C PRO A 38 -13.92 14.05 1.63
N PRO A 39 -14.69 14.66 0.72
CA PRO A 39 -15.80 14.00 0.04
C PRO A 39 -15.36 12.72 -0.67
N ARG A 40 -16.28 11.74 -0.80
CA ARG A 40 -16.05 10.44 -1.48
C ARG A 40 -15.05 9.52 -0.79
N SER A 41 -14.58 9.89 0.40
CA SER A 41 -13.68 9.05 1.18
C SER A 41 -14.40 7.82 1.70
N LYS A 42 -13.69 6.70 1.72
CA LYS A 42 -14.14 5.45 2.33
C LYS A 42 -13.10 5.10 3.38
N ILE A 43 -13.44 5.28 4.65
CA ILE A 43 -12.51 5.15 5.77
C ILE A 43 -12.97 4.03 6.69
N ALA A 44 -12.00 3.44 7.40
CA ALA A 44 -12.26 2.55 8.52
C ALA A 44 -11.45 3.08 9.71
N ILE A 45 -12.15 3.42 10.79
CA ILE A 45 -11.58 3.89 12.05
C ILE A 45 -11.46 2.68 12.96
N PHE A 46 -10.25 2.14 13.08
CA PHE A 46 -9.98 0.92 13.82
C PHE A 46 -9.47 1.23 15.23
N THR A 47 -9.80 0.38 16.19
CA THR A 47 -9.24 0.44 17.55
C THR A 47 -8.75 -0.93 18.03
N TRP A 48 -7.56 -0.93 18.65
CA TRP A 48 -6.96 -2.10 19.29
C TRP A 48 -7.50 -2.37 20.69
N HIS A 49 -7.86 -1.32 21.44
CA HIS A 49 -8.15 -1.38 22.88
C HIS A 49 -9.50 -0.76 23.28
N GLY A 50 -10.27 -0.27 22.30
CA GLY A 50 -11.49 0.48 22.52
C GLY A 50 -11.30 1.97 22.30
N ALA A 51 -12.28 2.60 21.67
CA ALA A 51 -12.31 4.03 21.42
C ALA A 51 -13.75 4.53 21.32
N THR A 52 -13.95 5.80 21.67
CA THR A 52 -15.18 6.53 21.39
C THR A 52 -14.85 7.63 20.40
N VAL A 53 -15.53 7.60 19.27
CA VAL A 53 -15.36 8.59 18.19
C VAL A 53 -16.67 9.30 17.94
N GLU A 54 -16.57 10.59 17.62
CA GLU A 54 -17.70 11.42 17.26
C GLU A 54 -17.60 11.78 15.78
N LEU A 55 -18.73 11.68 15.09
CA LEU A 55 -18.88 12.07 13.69
C LEU A 55 -19.76 13.31 13.62
N ASP A 56 -19.33 14.28 12.83
CA ASP A 56 -20.13 15.47 12.53
C ASP A 56 -20.23 15.68 11.02
N GLY A 57 -21.47 15.65 10.51
CA GLY A 57 -21.81 15.67 9.09
C GLY A 57 -22.71 14.49 8.71
N VAL A 58 -22.92 14.31 7.41
CA VAL A 58 -23.77 13.24 6.86
C VAL A 58 -22.90 12.22 6.12
N SER A 59 -23.00 10.96 6.52
CA SER A 59 -22.41 9.81 5.82
C SER A 59 -23.42 9.17 4.85
N GLU A 60 -22.91 8.56 3.77
CA GLU A 60 -23.70 7.68 2.91
C GLU A 60 -23.99 6.35 3.61
N SER A 61 -22.99 5.82 4.32
CA SER A 61 -23.11 4.63 5.15
C SER A 61 -22.18 4.73 6.37
N GLU A 62 -22.63 4.19 7.50
CA GLU A 62 -21.89 4.11 8.75
C GLU A 62 -22.28 2.82 9.48
N TYR A 63 -21.30 1.98 9.81
CA TYR A 63 -21.53 0.78 10.61
C TYR A 63 -20.25 0.25 11.25
N THR A 64 -20.37 -0.41 12.40
CA THR A 64 -19.26 -1.06 13.10
C THR A 64 -19.10 -2.51 12.64
N SER A 65 -17.86 -2.98 12.53
CA SER A 65 -17.51 -4.36 12.24
C SER A 65 -16.45 -4.88 13.22
N ASP A 66 -16.72 -6.04 13.81
CA ASP A 66 -15.77 -6.75 14.68
C ASP A 66 -14.86 -7.70 13.87
N GLU A 67 -15.33 -8.16 12.72
CA GLU A 67 -14.57 -9.02 11.81
C GLU A 67 -13.61 -8.19 10.96
N THR A 68 -12.34 -8.18 11.36
CA THR A 68 -11.28 -7.46 10.64
C THR A 68 -10.02 -8.31 10.49
N PRO A 69 -9.29 -8.19 9.38
CA PRO A 69 -8.00 -8.88 9.19
C PRO A 69 -6.82 -8.19 9.90
N MET A 70 -7.07 -7.19 10.77
CA MET A 70 -6.05 -6.31 11.34
C MET A 70 -4.97 -7.04 12.13
N VAL A 71 -5.35 -8.08 12.89
CA VAL A 71 -4.38 -8.92 13.64
C VAL A 71 -3.37 -9.58 12.70
N ILE A 72 -3.82 -10.05 11.54
CA ILE A 72 -2.94 -10.70 10.56
C ILE A 72 -2.02 -9.65 9.92
N TYR A 73 -2.54 -8.45 9.64
CA TYR A 73 -1.76 -7.37 9.06
C TYR A 73 -0.67 -6.85 10.01
N VAL A 74 -0.98 -6.66 11.30
CA VAL A 74 0.03 -6.22 12.28
C VAL A 74 1.06 -7.31 12.58
N ASN A 75 0.66 -8.59 12.62
CA ASN A 75 1.61 -9.70 12.74
C ASN A 75 2.56 -9.77 11.54
N THR A 76 2.02 -9.53 10.33
CA THR A 76 2.84 -9.42 9.12
C THR A 76 3.84 -8.27 9.26
N HIS A 77 3.37 -7.10 9.72
CA HIS A 77 4.24 -5.95 9.98
C HIS A 77 5.36 -6.26 10.98
N ALA A 78 5.06 -6.94 12.09
CA ALA A 78 6.06 -7.33 13.10
C ALA A 78 7.16 -8.25 12.53
N ILE A 79 6.80 -9.19 11.65
CA ILE A 79 7.78 -10.03 10.94
C ILE A 79 8.66 -9.20 10.01
N LEU A 80 8.06 -8.25 9.28
CA LEU A 80 8.79 -7.34 8.40
C LEU A 80 9.72 -6.41 9.18
N ASP A 81 9.29 -5.92 10.34
CA ASP A 81 10.11 -5.12 11.26
C ASP A 81 11.35 -5.89 11.74
N ALA A 82 11.19 -7.15 12.16
CA ALA A 82 12.30 -8.01 12.52
C ALA A 82 13.27 -8.26 11.33
N ARG A 83 12.78 -8.30 10.08
CA ARG A 83 13.64 -8.36 8.88
C ARG A 83 14.42 -7.06 8.68
N ARG A 84 13.80 -5.90 8.86
CA ARG A 84 14.47 -4.59 8.78
C ARG A 84 15.55 -4.45 9.86
N ALA A 85 15.26 -4.84 11.09
CA ALA A 85 16.22 -4.81 12.20
C ALA A 85 17.46 -5.68 11.91
N ARG A 86 17.27 -6.90 11.39
CA ARG A 86 18.37 -7.77 10.96
C ARG A 86 19.19 -7.15 9.83
N ALA A 87 18.52 -6.57 8.82
CA ALA A 87 19.20 -5.89 7.72
C ALA A 87 20.02 -4.68 8.20
N ARG A 88 19.49 -3.89 9.13
CA ARG A 88 20.21 -2.78 9.78
C ARG A 88 21.42 -3.28 10.57
N ALA A 89 21.29 -4.38 11.31
CA ALA A 89 22.40 -4.96 12.07
C ALA A 89 23.50 -5.56 11.18
N ALA A 90 23.17 -5.97 9.95
CA ALA A 90 24.12 -6.46 8.96
C ALA A 90 24.79 -5.33 8.15
N GLN A 91 24.55 -4.05 8.49
CA GLN A 91 25.22 -2.91 7.84
C GLN A 91 26.75 -3.04 8.01
N GLY A 92 27.47 -2.98 6.89
CA GLY A 92 28.92 -3.22 6.83
C GLY A 92 29.33 -4.65 6.45
N GLY A 93 28.37 -5.57 6.35
CA GLY A 93 28.55 -6.90 5.77
C GLY A 93 28.19 -6.96 4.28
N ASP A 94 27.72 -8.12 3.84
CA ASP A 94 27.25 -8.34 2.46
C ASP A 94 26.02 -7.48 2.11
N LEU A 95 25.97 -6.99 0.87
CA LEU A 95 24.89 -6.12 0.39
C LEU A 95 23.53 -6.81 0.48
N GLU A 96 23.47 -8.13 0.21
CA GLU A 96 22.26 -8.94 0.32
C GLU A 96 21.82 -9.10 1.79
N ALA A 97 22.75 -9.31 2.72
CA ALA A 97 22.43 -9.42 4.15
C ALA A 97 21.91 -8.09 4.75
N SER A 98 22.39 -6.96 4.23
CA SER A 98 21.95 -5.62 4.63
C SER A 98 20.65 -5.15 3.96
N GLN A 99 20.04 -5.97 3.10
CA GLN A 99 18.83 -5.61 2.36
C GLN A 99 17.57 -5.87 3.21
N GLY A 100 16.82 -4.80 3.46
CA GLY A 100 15.50 -4.87 4.09
C GLY A 100 14.46 -5.60 3.22
N PRO A 101 13.29 -5.93 3.79
CA PRO A 101 12.24 -6.63 3.06
C PRO A 101 11.74 -5.82 1.85
N ARG A 102 11.62 -6.48 0.71
CA ARG A 102 11.02 -5.94 -0.51
C ARG A 102 9.68 -6.64 -0.72
N VAL A 103 8.63 -5.98 -0.23
CA VAL A 103 7.29 -6.54 -0.10
C VAL A 103 6.45 -6.14 -1.29
N ILE A 104 5.91 -7.09 -2.05
CA ILE A 104 4.96 -6.82 -3.12
C ILE A 104 3.57 -7.31 -2.74
N VAL A 105 2.57 -6.45 -2.89
CA VAL A 105 1.18 -6.73 -2.53
C VAL A 105 0.38 -6.97 -3.80
N VAL A 106 -0.15 -8.18 -3.97
CA VAL A 106 -0.83 -8.65 -5.18
C VAL A 106 -2.23 -9.15 -4.87
N GLY A 107 -3.09 -9.17 -5.89
CA GLY A 107 -4.48 -9.58 -5.75
C GLY A 107 -5.40 -8.87 -6.74
N PRO A 108 -6.63 -9.35 -6.92
CA PRO A 108 -7.57 -8.81 -7.88
C PRO A 108 -7.94 -7.36 -7.55
N THR A 109 -8.65 -6.74 -8.47
CA THR A 109 -9.22 -5.40 -8.26
C THR A 109 -10.15 -5.42 -7.03
N ASP A 110 -10.12 -4.34 -6.24
CA ASP A 110 -10.94 -4.18 -5.01
C ASP A 110 -10.69 -5.26 -3.93
N SER A 111 -9.43 -5.67 -3.74
CA SER A 111 -9.02 -6.55 -2.63
C SER A 111 -8.39 -5.83 -1.42
N GLY A 112 -8.23 -4.50 -1.49
CA GLY A 112 -7.64 -3.70 -0.40
C GLY A 112 -6.12 -3.51 -0.46
N LYS A 113 -5.46 -3.82 -1.59
CA LYS A 113 -3.99 -3.72 -1.75
C LYS A 113 -3.41 -2.38 -1.33
N SER A 114 -3.94 -1.28 -1.87
CA SER A 114 -3.44 0.06 -1.55
C SER A 114 -3.63 0.41 -0.07
N THR A 115 -4.72 -0.03 0.55
CA THR A 115 -4.98 0.15 1.98
C THR A 115 -3.97 -0.64 2.83
N LEU A 116 -3.69 -1.90 2.47
CA LEU A 116 -2.67 -2.69 3.16
C LEU A 116 -1.28 -2.05 3.02
N CYS A 117 -0.93 -1.56 1.83
CA CYS A 117 0.33 -0.84 1.63
C CYS A 117 0.43 0.36 2.58
N LYS A 118 -0.62 1.19 2.65
CA LYS A 118 -0.66 2.36 3.55
C LYS A 118 -0.48 1.99 5.02
N MET A 119 -1.12 0.92 5.48
CA MET A 119 -0.96 0.42 6.86
C MET A 119 0.48 -0.03 7.13
N LEU A 120 1.04 -0.88 6.27
CA LEU A 120 2.40 -1.40 6.44
C LEU A 120 3.47 -0.29 6.42
N LEU A 121 3.27 0.73 5.58
CA LEU A 121 4.13 1.91 5.50
C LEU A 121 4.00 2.80 6.72
N SER A 122 2.77 3.12 7.15
CA SER A 122 2.51 4.02 8.28
C SER A 122 2.99 3.44 9.59
N TRP A 123 2.77 2.14 9.83
CA TRP A 123 3.32 1.46 11.01
C TRP A 123 4.85 1.41 10.98
N ALA A 124 5.47 1.20 9.82
CA ALA A 124 6.94 1.22 9.72
C ALA A 124 7.50 2.62 9.99
N ALA A 125 6.89 3.66 9.44
CA ALA A 125 7.25 5.04 9.70
C ALA A 125 7.07 5.43 11.18
N LYS A 126 6.01 4.94 11.83
CA LYS A 126 5.78 5.12 13.26
C LYS A 126 6.92 4.54 14.12
N LEU A 127 7.55 3.44 13.68
CA LEU A 127 8.72 2.85 14.34
C LEU A 127 10.06 3.49 13.92
N GLY A 128 10.02 4.58 13.15
CA GLY A 128 11.21 5.30 12.69
C GLY A 128 11.92 4.66 11.48
N TRP A 129 11.28 3.72 10.79
CA TRP A 129 11.78 3.26 9.49
C TRP A 129 11.38 4.22 8.37
N LYS A 130 12.17 4.26 7.30
CA LYS A 130 11.89 5.05 6.10
C LYS A 130 11.72 4.16 4.87
N PRO A 131 10.70 3.27 4.83
CA PRO A 131 10.51 2.38 3.70
C PRO A 131 10.14 3.17 2.44
N THR A 132 10.56 2.66 1.28
CA THR A 132 10.12 3.22 0.00
C THR A 132 8.77 2.64 -0.38
N TYR A 133 7.79 3.49 -0.63
CA TYR A 133 6.55 3.08 -1.28
C TYR A 133 6.75 3.08 -2.80
N VAL A 134 6.44 1.98 -3.45
CA VAL A 134 6.45 1.84 -4.92
C VAL A 134 5.02 1.58 -5.37
N ASP A 135 4.51 2.38 -6.30
CA ASP A 135 3.17 2.23 -6.86
C ASP A 135 3.26 1.91 -8.35
N LEU A 136 2.94 0.66 -8.69
CA LEU A 136 2.91 0.15 -10.06
C LEU A 136 1.49 0.16 -10.65
N ASP A 137 0.48 0.66 -9.92
CA ASP A 137 -0.88 0.78 -10.45
C ASP A 137 -1.03 2.06 -11.31
N ILE A 138 -0.76 1.95 -12.61
CA ILE A 138 -0.96 3.05 -13.56
C ILE A 138 -2.44 3.46 -13.73
N GLY A 139 -3.40 2.64 -13.28
CA GLY A 139 -4.83 2.91 -13.42
C GLY A 139 -5.44 3.68 -12.25
N GLN A 140 -4.98 3.44 -11.02
CA GLN A 140 -5.48 4.03 -9.77
C GLN A 140 -4.35 4.42 -8.78
N GLY A 141 -3.17 4.72 -9.29
CA GLY A 141 -2.01 5.10 -8.48
C GLY A 141 -2.29 6.27 -7.53
N SER A 142 -1.61 6.25 -6.39
CA SER A 142 -1.87 7.10 -5.22
C SER A 142 -0.78 8.15 -4.96
N ILE A 143 0.39 8.03 -5.60
CA ILE A 143 1.48 9.00 -5.46
C ILE A 143 1.24 10.19 -6.39
N THR A 144 1.23 10.01 -7.71
CA THR A 144 1.10 11.11 -8.69
C THR A 144 -0.14 10.94 -9.59
N ILE A 145 -0.20 11.68 -10.70
CA ILE A 145 -1.25 11.60 -11.71
C ILE A 145 -1.42 10.15 -12.23
N PRO A 146 -2.62 9.78 -12.70
CA PRO A 146 -2.84 8.48 -13.33
C PRO A 146 -1.95 8.27 -14.55
N GLY A 147 -1.61 7.01 -14.84
CA GLY A 147 -0.72 6.65 -15.93
C GLY A 147 0.76 6.71 -15.56
N CYS A 148 1.11 6.86 -14.28
CA CYS A 148 2.49 6.80 -13.81
C CYS A 148 2.76 5.53 -13.02
N ILE A 149 3.96 4.98 -13.17
CA ILE A 149 4.57 4.21 -12.09
C ILE A 149 5.41 5.17 -11.25
N SER A 150 5.47 4.96 -9.95
CA SER A 150 6.11 5.93 -9.07
C SER A 150 6.65 5.33 -7.79
N ALA A 151 7.56 6.03 -7.14
CA ALA A 151 8.04 5.68 -5.82
C ALA A 151 8.32 6.92 -4.97
N THR A 152 8.16 6.81 -3.65
CA THR A 152 8.48 7.88 -2.70
C THR A 152 8.85 7.28 -1.33
N PRO A 153 9.84 7.83 -0.62
CA PRO A 153 10.12 7.42 0.76
C PRO A 153 8.98 7.85 1.69
N ILE A 154 8.61 6.97 2.63
CA ILE A 154 7.62 7.28 3.67
C ILE A 154 8.35 7.44 5.00
N GLU A 155 8.55 8.68 5.43
CA GLU A 155 9.29 8.99 6.67
C GLU A 155 8.39 9.20 7.89
N LYS A 156 7.11 9.52 7.65
CA LYS A 156 6.08 9.71 8.68
C LYS A 156 4.84 8.89 8.31
N PRO A 157 4.00 8.52 9.29
CA PRO A 157 2.69 7.94 9.00
C PRO A 157 1.94 8.75 7.95
N ILE A 158 1.29 8.06 7.02
CA ILE A 158 0.63 8.70 5.87
C ILE A 158 -0.54 9.52 6.41
N ASP A 159 -0.62 10.79 6.03
CA ASP A 159 -1.68 11.66 6.51
C ASP A 159 -3.05 11.14 6.04
N ILE A 160 -4.04 11.22 6.91
CA ILE A 160 -5.38 10.67 6.65
C ILE A 160 -6.09 11.47 5.55
N VAL A 161 -5.85 12.78 5.49
CA VAL A 161 -6.50 13.73 4.59
C VAL A 161 -5.61 13.99 3.37
N ASP A 162 -4.36 14.38 3.61
CA ASP A 162 -3.42 14.76 2.55
C ASP A 162 -2.80 13.54 1.85
N GLY A 163 -2.83 12.39 2.51
CA GLY A 163 -2.32 11.15 1.96
C GLY A 163 -0.79 11.10 1.89
N ILE A 164 -0.28 10.67 0.74
CA ILE A 164 1.15 10.37 0.56
C ILE A 164 1.91 11.67 0.28
N PRO A 165 3.00 11.96 1.01
CA PRO A 165 3.82 13.15 0.76
C PRO A 165 4.37 13.19 -0.67
N LEU A 166 4.26 14.36 -1.30
CA LEU A 166 4.68 14.60 -2.70
C LEU A 166 5.99 15.38 -2.81
N GLU A 167 6.80 15.42 -1.75
CA GLU A 167 8.00 16.26 -1.68
C GLU A 167 9.07 15.84 -2.71
N MET A 168 9.33 14.54 -2.87
CA MET A 168 10.31 14.03 -3.84
C MET A 168 9.91 12.66 -4.45
N PRO A 169 8.79 12.56 -5.19
CA PRO A 169 8.42 11.32 -5.86
C PRO A 169 9.27 11.09 -7.11
N LEU A 170 9.78 9.86 -7.27
CA LEU A 170 10.20 9.35 -8.57
C LEU A 170 8.94 8.99 -9.35
N ALA A 171 8.76 9.52 -10.55
CA ALA A 171 7.58 9.26 -11.36
C ALA A 171 7.97 9.07 -12.83
N TYR A 172 7.52 7.97 -13.41
CA TYR A 172 7.69 7.66 -14.82
C TYR A 172 6.33 7.55 -15.49
N PHE A 173 6.07 8.45 -16.45
CA PHE A 173 4.78 8.54 -17.12
C PHE A 173 4.68 7.52 -18.25
N TYR A 174 3.77 6.56 -18.09
CA TYR A 174 3.42 5.57 -19.09
C TYR A 174 2.40 6.11 -20.11
N GLY A 175 1.54 7.05 -19.72
CA GLY A 175 0.60 7.71 -20.63
C GLY A 175 -0.77 7.05 -20.79
N HIS A 176 -0.95 5.81 -20.32
CA HIS A 176 -2.22 5.09 -20.39
C HIS A 176 -2.62 4.48 -19.04
N PRO A 177 -3.92 4.27 -18.76
CA PRO A 177 -4.37 3.61 -17.53
C PRO A 177 -4.35 2.07 -17.63
N ASN A 178 -3.92 1.50 -18.75
CA ASN A 178 -3.93 0.07 -19.02
C ASN A 178 -2.60 -0.36 -19.67
N PRO A 179 -1.83 -1.29 -19.05
CA PRO A 179 -0.52 -1.67 -19.56
C PRO A 179 -0.57 -2.52 -20.83
N SER A 180 -1.76 -3.00 -21.25
CA SER A 180 -1.91 -3.78 -22.48
C SER A 180 -1.65 -2.98 -23.76
N ILE A 181 -1.66 -1.64 -23.69
CA ILE A 181 -1.42 -0.77 -24.85
C ILE A 181 0.01 -0.95 -25.37
N ASN A 182 0.97 -0.99 -24.45
CA ASN A 182 2.37 -1.24 -24.74
C ASN A 182 3.04 -1.88 -23.51
N PRO A 183 3.01 -3.22 -23.40
CA PRO A 183 3.53 -3.92 -22.22
C PRO A 183 5.06 -3.81 -22.11
N ASP A 184 5.75 -3.63 -23.23
CA ASP A 184 7.21 -3.50 -23.26
C ASP A 184 7.67 -2.17 -22.69
N VAL A 185 6.98 -1.07 -23.00
CA VAL A 185 7.23 0.22 -22.36
C VAL A 185 6.94 0.12 -20.86
N TYR A 186 5.83 -0.50 -20.45
CA TYR A 186 5.53 -0.67 -19.02
C TYR A 186 6.65 -1.45 -18.29
N LYS A 187 7.16 -2.54 -18.88
CA LYS A 187 8.32 -3.29 -18.36
C LYS A 187 9.60 -2.46 -18.34
N ALA A 188 9.86 -1.66 -19.38
CA ALA A 188 11.03 -0.79 -19.43
C ALA A 188 11.00 0.26 -18.32
N LEU A 189 9.84 0.89 -18.09
CA LEU A 189 9.66 1.84 -17.00
C LEU A 189 9.87 1.17 -15.63
N MET A 190 9.34 -0.04 -15.41
CA MET A 190 9.59 -0.77 -14.17
C MET A 190 11.08 -1.01 -13.92
N ARG A 191 11.85 -1.37 -14.96
CA ARG A 191 13.30 -1.57 -14.85
C ARG A 191 14.03 -0.27 -14.52
N GLU A 192 13.67 0.81 -15.18
CA GLU A 192 14.27 2.13 -14.93
C GLU A 192 14.01 2.61 -13.49
N LEU A 193 12.78 2.45 -13.00
CA LEU A 193 12.42 2.76 -11.62
C LEU A 193 13.21 1.88 -10.64
N ALA A 194 13.27 0.57 -10.87
CA ALA A 194 14.02 -0.35 -10.02
C ALA A 194 15.52 -0.02 -10.00
N GLN A 195 16.14 0.27 -11.14
CA GLN A 195 17.55 0.66 -11.24
C GLN A 195 17.84 1.96 -10.48
N THR A 196 16.94 2.94 -10.58
CA THR A 196 17.06 4.21 -9.85
C THR A 196 16.98 3.97 -8.34
N LEU A 197 16.03 3.14 -7.88
CA LEU A 197 15.90 2.76 -6.47
C LEU A 197 17.11 1.98 -5.95
N GLU A 198 17.66 1.05 -6.74
CA GLU A 198 18.89 0.32 -6.38
C GLU A 198 20.07 1.29 -6.21
N THR A 199 20.18 2.30 -7.08
CA THR A 199 21.20 3.35 -6.95
C THR A 199 21.00 4.16 -5.67
N GLN A 200 19.78 4.54 -5.32
CA GLN A 200 19.48 5.25 -4.06
C GLN A 200 19.80 4.39 -2.83
N PHE A 201 19.43 3.11 -2.85
CA PHE A 201 19.73 2.16 -1.76
C PHE A 201 21.22 1.85 -1.64
N SER A 202 21.97 1.95 -2.75
CA SER A 202 23.42 1.78 -2.76
C SER A 202 24.10 2.82 -1.86
N GLY A 203 23.62 4.08 -1.91
CA GLY A 203 24.16 5.21 -1.16
C GLY A 203 23.48 5.49 0.19
N ASN A 204 22.38 4.80 0.52
CA ASN A 204 21.63 5.01 1.76
C ASN A 204 21.32 3.68 2.48
N ALA A 205 22.17 3.34 3.45
CA ALA A 205 22.06 2.11 4.22
C ALA A 205 20.78 2.05 5.09
N GLU A 206 20.26 3.20 5.52
CA GLU A 206 19.03 3.27 6.31
C GLU A 206 17.82 2.93 5.45
N SER A 207 17.67 3.57 4.29
CA SER A 207 16.60 3.27 3.32
C SER A 207 16.68 1.83 2.82
N ARG A 208 17.89 1.33 2.57
CA ARG A 208 18.10 -0.07 2.18
C ARG A 208 17.58 -1.05 3.23
N ALA A 209 17.94 -0.84 4.50
CA ALA A 209 17.49 -1.68 5.61
C ALA A 209 15.98 -1.54 5.87
N ALA A 210 15.40 -0.37 5.63
CA ALA A 210 13.95 -0.15 5.72
C ALA A 210 13.15 -0.90 4.64
N GLY A 211 13.77 -1.11 3.47
CA GLY A 211 13.20 -1.87 2.37
C GLY A 211 12.11 -1.10 1.60
N MET A 212 11.22 -1.83 0.94
CA MET A 212 10.15 -1.24 0.12
C MET A 212 8.83 -2.01 0.23
N VAL A 213 7.73 -1.29 0.01
CA VAL A 213 6.38 -1.85 -0.13
C VAL A 213 5.86 -1.47 -1.51
N ILE A 214 5.50 -2.46 -2.32
CA ILE A 214 5.18 -2.34 -3.74
C ILE A 214 3.69 -2.65 -3.94
N ASN A 215 2.90 -1.65 -4.30
CA ASN A 215 1.52 -1.82 -4.73
C ASN A 215 1.46 -2.19 -6.22
N THR A 216 0.58 -3.12 -6.58
CA THR A 216 0.39 -3.54 -7.98
C THR A 216 -1.02 -3.25 -8.48
N MET A 217 -1.17 -3.28 -9.81
CA MET A 217 -2.49 -3.33 -10.45
C MET A 217 -3.32 -4.56 -10.03
N GLY A 218 -4.63 -4.46 -10.21
CA GLY A 218 -5.58 -5.55 -9.95
C GLY A 218 -5.79 -6.55 -11.10
N TRP A 219 -4.91 -6.55 -12.11
CA TRP A 219 -4.96 -7.46 -13.25
C TRP A 219 -4.05 -8.67 -13.00
N VAL A 220 -4.67 -9.82 -12.72
CA VAL A 220 -4.00 -11.01 -12.16
C VAL A 220 -4.03 -12.23 -13.08
N GLU A 221 -4.47 -12.06 -14.32
CA GLU A 221 -4.63 -13.13 -15.31
C GLU A 221 -3.97 -12.77 -16.64
N GLY A 222 -3.58 -13.78 -17.43
CA GLY A 222 -2.93 -13.60 -18.73
C GLY A 222 -1.71 -12.69 -18.65
N LEU A 223 -1.64 -11.68 -19.51
CA LEU A 223 -0.57 -10.68 -19.50
C LEU A 223 -0.41 -9.97 -18.14
N GLY A 224 -1.50 -9.75 -17.40
CA GLY A 224 -1.42 -9.15 -16.06
C GLY A 224 -0.60 -10.02 -15.10
N TYR A 225 -0.79 -11.34 -15.15
CA TYR A 225 -0.01 -12.29 -14.37
C TYR A 225 1.47 -12.30 -14.77
N GLU A 226 1.77 -12.27 -16.07
CA GLU A 226 3.15 -12.16 -16.56
C GLU A 226 3.83 -10.87 -16.07
N LEU A 227 3.11 -9.76 -16.08
CA LEU A 227 3.61 -8.48 -15.58
C LEU A 227 3.85 -8.50 -14.06
N LEU A 228 3.04 -9.25 -13.28
CA LEU A 228 3.30 -9.47 -11.85
C LEU A 228 4.58 -10.27 -11.60
N LEU A 229 4.81 -11.33 -12.37
CA LEU A 229 6.07 -12.11 -12.29
C LEU A 229 7.27 -11.23 -12.65
N ASN A 230 7.16 -10.43 -13.70
CA ASN A 230 8.19 -9.46 -14.06
C ASN A 230 8.44 -8.46 -12.93
N ALA A 231 7.40 -7.94 -12.26
CA ALA A 231 7.57 -7.01 -11.14
C ALA A 231 8.28 -7.67 -9.94
N ILE A 232 7.93 -8.92 -9.60
CA ILE A 232 8.62 -9.70 -8.54
C ILE A 232 10.12 -9.78 -8.85
N ASP A 233 10.47 -10.12 -10.08
CA ASP A 233 11.87 -10.29 -10.49
C ASP A 233 12.62 -8.96 -10.61
N ILE A 234 12.04 -7.96 -11.26
CA ILE A 234 12.65 -6.64 -11.49
C ILE A 234 12.94 -5.94 -10.17
N PHE A 235 12.00 -5.94 -9.22
CA PHE A 235 12.18 -5.30 -7.92
C PHE A 235 12.88 -6.22 -6.90
N LYS A 236 13.20 -7.46 -7.27
CA LYS A 236 13.77 -8.49 -6.39
C LYS A 236 12.93 -8.67 -5.11
N ALA A 237 11.61 -8.75 -5.27
CA ALA A 237 10.70 -8.90 -4.14
C ALA A 237 10.95 -10.23 -3.42
N ASN A 238 11.16 -10.18 -2.11
CA ASN A 238 11.40 -11.36 -1.27
C ASN A 238 10.22 -11.70 -0.35
N VAL A 239 9.17 -10.88 -0.37
CA VAL A 239 7.89 -11.17 0.29
C VAL A 239 6.76 -10.82 -0.67
N VAL A 240 5.92 -11.80 -1.00
CA VAL A 240 4.75 -11.65 -1.86
C VAL A 240 3.50 -11.84 -1.00
N LEU A 241 2.75 -10.75 -0.78
CA LEU A 241 1.50 -10.76 -0.01
C LEU A 241 0.31 -10.86 -0.96
N VAL A 242 -0.39 -12.00 -0.96
CA VAL A 242 -1.52 -12.27 -1.85
C VAL A 242 -2.84 -12.03 -1.12
N LEU A 243 -3.58 -11.00 -1.54
CA LEU A 243 -4.87 -10.63 -0.95
C LEU A 243 -6.05 -11.27 -1.70
N GLY A 244 -6.79 -12.14 -1.00
CA GLY A 244 -8.16 -12.50 -1.37
C GLY A 244 -8.36 -13.39 -2.61
N GLN A 245 -7.35 -14.17 -3.04
CA GLN A 245 -7.50 -15.10 -4.17
C GLN A 245 -6.62 -16.36 -4.06
N GLU A 246 -7.24 -17.52 -3.77
CA GLU A 246 -6.54 -18.81 -3.57
C GLU A 246 -5.75 -19.25 -4.81
N LYS A 247 -6.38 -19.16 -5.98
CA LYS A 247 -5.80 -19.60 -7.25
C LYS A 247 -4.51 -18.83 -7.54
N LEU A 248 -4.52 -17.50 -7.38
CA LEU A 248 -3.35 -16.65 -7.58
C LEU A 248 -2.24 -16.98 -6.58
N TRP A 249 -2.59 -17.20 -5.31
CA TRP A 249 -1.61 -17.59 -4.30
C TRP A 249 -0.89 -18.89 -4.68
N LYS A 250 -1.65 -19.92 -5.09
CA LYS A 250 -1.08 -21.19 -5.53
C LYS A 250 -0.19 -21.01 -6.76
N MET A 251 -0.67 -20.30 -7.78
CA MET A 251 0.11 -20.02 -8.99
C MET A 251 1.44 -19.31 -8.69
N LEU A 252 1.43 -18.29 -7.84
CA LEU A 252 2.64 -17.56 -7.45
C LEU A 252 3.59 -18.42 -6.61
N LYS A 253 3.05 -19.22 -5.68
CA LYS A 253 3.84 -20.15 -4.86
C LYS A 253 4.55 -21.20 -5.72
N ASP A 254 3.85 -21.74 -6.72
CA ASP A 254 4.42 -22.70 -7.68
C ASP A 254 5.48 -22.01 -8.56
N ALA A 255 5.22 -20.78 -9.03
CA ALA A 255 6.14 -20.02 -9.89
C ALA A 255 7.47 -19.64 -9.23
N VAL A 256 7.50 -19.46 -7.90
CA VAL A 256 8.72 -19.13 -7.14
C VAL A 256 9.24 -20.30 -6.31
N GLN A 257 8.74 -21.52 -6.50
CA GLN A 257 9.13 -22.69 -5.72
C GLN A 257 10.65 -22.96 -5.75
N SER A 258 11.32 -22.62 -6.86
CA SER A 258 12.78 -22.75 -7.02
C SER A 258 13.58 -21.61 -6.38
N LYS A 259 12.92 -20.57 -5.86
CA LYS A 259 13.52 -19.36 -5.27
C LYS A 259 13.26 -19.36 -3.75
N PRO A 260 14.08 -20.04 -2.92
CA PRO A 260 13.83 -20.24 -1.50
C PRO A 260 13.87 -18.95 -0.66
N ASN A 261 14.35 -17.85 -1.24
CA ASN A 261 14.40 -16.52 -0.62
C ASN A 261 13.11 -15.71 -0.79
N ILE A 262 12.10 -16.23 -1.49
CA ILE A 262 10.82 -15.54 -1.70
C ILE A 262 9.71 -16.20 -0.88
N ASP A 263 9.18 -15.46 0.09
CA ASP A 263 8.03 -15.90 0.89
C ASP A 263 6.72 -15.49 0.23
N VAL A 264 5.84 -16.46 -0.07
CA VAL A 264 4.50 -16.19 -0.62
C VAL A 264 3.42 -16.42 0.44
N VAL A 265 2.90 -15.33 0.99
CA VAL A 265 1.95 -15.33 2.11
C VAL A 265 0.57 -14.94 1.61
N LYS A 266 -0.43 -15.78 1.92
CA LYS A 266 -1.84 -15.47 1.66
C LYS A 266 -2.43 -14.67 2.82
N LEU A 267 -3.11 -13.57 2.50
CA LEU A 267 -3.79 -12.72 3.45
C LEU A 267 -5.29 -12.64 3.12
N HIS A 268 -6.11 -12.55 4.15
CA HIS A 268 -7.53 -12.25 4.00
C HIS A 268 -7.72 -10.80 3.58
N LYS A 269 -8.63 -10.55 2.64
CA LYS A 269 -9.09 -9.19 2.33
C LYS A 269 -10.04 -8.72 3.45
N SER A 270 -10.16 -7.40 3.65
CA SER A 270 -11.21 -6.86 4.49
C SER A 270 -12.54 -6.89 3.75
N GLU A 271 -13.62 -7.27 4.43
CA GLU A 271 -14.99 -7.19 3.90
C GLU A 271 -15.49 -5.74 3.82
N GLY A 272 -14.77 -4.78 4.41
CA GLY A 272 -15.03 -3.35 4.25
C GLY A 272 -14.57 -2.77 2.91
N VAL A 273 -13.94 -3.57 2.04
CA VAL A 273 -13.49 -3.09 0.73
C VAL A 273 -14.68 -2.94 -0.21
N VAL A 274 -14.95 -1.68 -0.59
CA VAL A 274 -16.06 -1.36 -1.49
C VAL A 274 -15.69 -1.56 -2.96
N LEU A 275 -16.54 -2.28 -3.68
CA LEU A 275 -16.40 -2.51 -5.12
C LEU A 275 -16.58 -1.21 -5.92
N ARG A 276 -15.73 -1.00 -6.93
CA ARG A 276 -15.72 0.22 -7.75
C ARG A 276 -15.90 -0.12 -9.21
N ASN A 277 -16.97 0.42 -9.80
CA ASN A 277 -17.22 0.29 -11.24
C ASN A 277 -16.26 1.16 -12.07
N SER A 278 -16.25 0.93 -13.40
CA SER A 278 -15.37 1.64 -14.33
C SER A 278 -15.59 3.16 -14.32
N LYS A 279 -16.85 3.63 -14.23
CA LYS A 279 -17.20 5.06 -14.17
C LYS A 279 -16.63 5.73 -12.92
N TYR A 280 -16.69 5.06 -11.78
CA TYR A 280 -16.09 5.53 -10.53
C TYR A 280 -14.58 5.71 -10.69
N ARG A 281 -13.89 4.69 -11.23
CA ARG A 281 -12.44 4.74 -11.48
C ARG A 281 -12.04 5.85 -12.46
N GLN A 282 -12.86 6.09 -13.47
CA GLN A 282 -12.64 7.20 -14.40
C GLN A 282 -12.75 8.54 -13.71
N LYS A 283 -13.80 8.74 -12.89
CA LYS A 283 -13.98 9.98 -12.12
C LYS A 283 -12.84 10.20 -11.13
N THR A 284 -12.41 9.17 -10.38
CA THR A 284 -11.29 9.29 -9.44
C THR A 284 -9.97 9.65 -10.13
N ARG A 285 -9.71 9.10 -11.33
CA ARG A 285 -8.58 9.54 -12.15
C ARG A 285 -8.66 11.03 -12.49
N SER A 286 -9.83 11.52 -12.88
CA SER A 286 -10.00 12.94 -13.21
C SER A 286 -9.82 13.86 -12.00
N PHE A 287 -10.24 13.45 -10.80
CA PHE A 287 -10.01 14.24 -9.59
C PHE A 287 -8.54 14.33 -9.19
N ARG A 288 -7.72 13.34 -9.56
CA ARG A 288 -6.28 13.34 -9.31
C ARG A 288 -5.48 14.27 -10.22
N ILE A 289 -6.10 14.78 -11.30
CA ILE A 289 -5.48 15.72 -12.24
C ILE A 289 -5.80 17.18 -11.87
N LYS A 290 -6.89 17.40 -11.14
CA LYS A 290 -7.32 18.72 -10.66
C LYS A 290 -6.61 19.08 -9.37
#